data_AF-A0A1D6JZN8-F1
#
_entry.id   AF-A0A1D6JZN8-F1
#
_cell.length_a   1.000
_cell.length_b   1.000
_cell.length_c   1.000
_cell.angle_alpha   90.00
_cell.angle_beta   90.00
_cell.angle_gamma   90.00
#
_symmetry.space_group_name_H-M   'P 1'
#
loop_
_entity.id
_entity.type
_entity.pdbx_description
1 polymer ?
#
loop_
_entity_poly.entity_id
_entity_poly.type
_entity_poly.pdbx_seq_one_letter_code
_entity_poly.pdbx_strand_id
1 'polypeptide(L)'
;MASMLAILRPSAPAPLAGRRARAAAPATARVALSSRSRYSSVRVSLGSEVAVGADALFADYKPTTAFLFPGQGAQTVGMGAEAQSVPAATKLFNQANEILGYDLLDLCTNGPKEKLDSTMISQPAIYVTSLAAVEVLRARDGGQDVINSVDVTCGLSLGEYTALAFAGAFSFEDGLKLVKLRGEAMQDASDAANSAMVSVIGLDSEKVQELCDAANDEVDENDRVQIANFLCPVSVLSDIVVNLMLALD
;
A
#
# COMPACT_ATOMS: atom_id res chain seq x y z
N MET A 1 -3.42 -6.22 -10.08
CA MET A 1 -3.26 -7.03 -8.85
C MET A 1 -3.02 -6.12 -7.67
N ALA A 2 -4.04 -5.78 -6.88
CA ALA A 2 -3.82 -5.39 -5.50
C ALA A 2 -3.54 -6.67 -4.69
N SER A 3 -2.30 -7.14 -4.74
CA SER A 3 -1.85 -8.25 -3.90
C SER A 3 -1.43 -7.67 -2.55
N MET A 4 -1.95 -8.23 -1.47
CA MET A 4 -1.55 -7.82 -0.13
C MET A 4 -0.19 -8.44 0.16
N LEU A 5 0.87 -7.65 0.00
CA LEU A 5 2.24 -8.11 0.23
C LEU A 5 2.55 -8.15 1.73
N ALA A 6 3.00 -9.30 2.21
CA ALA A 6 3.51 -9.46 3.57
C ALA A 6 4.95 -8.95 3.66
N ILE A 7 5.17 -7.99 4.54
CA ILE A 7 6.45 -7.33 4.78
C ILE A 7 6.97 -7.77 6.14
N LEU A 8 8.13 -8.43 6.15
CA LEU A 8 8.80 -8.78 7.40
C LEU A 8 9.37 -7.54 8.06
N ARG A 9 9.15 -7.45 9.37
CA ARG A 9 9.77 -6.40 10.16
C ARG A 9 11.08 -6.90 10.76
N PRO A 10 12.23 -6.28 10.46
CA PRO A 10 13.47 -6.63 11.16
C PRO A 10 13.30 -6.34 12.66
N SER A 11 13.72 -7.28 13.50
CA SER A 11 13.75 -7.09 14.94
C SER A 11 14.65 -5.90 15.30
N ALA A 12 14.22 -5.09 16.27
CA ALA A 12 14.99 -3.93 16.71
C ALA A 12 16.43 -4.35 17.10
N PRO A 13 17.48 -3.69 16.61
CA PRO A 13 18.84 -4.02 17.03
C PRO A 13 18.99 -3.72 18.52
N ALA A 14 19.55 -4.67 19.28
CA ALA A 14 20.03 -4.43 20.63
C ALA A 14 21.05 -3.27 20.63
N PRO A 15 21.14 -2.47 21.72
CA PRO A 15 22.07 -1.34 21.76
C PRO A 15 23.51 -1.84 21.60
N LEU A 16 24.14 -1.44 20.50
CA LEU A 16 25.51 -1.83 20.16
C LEU A 16 26.51 -1.17 21.12
N ALA A 17 26.94 -1.93 22.12
CA ALA A 17 28.16 -1.63 22.88
C ALA A 17 29.35 -1.62 21.92
N GLY A 18 30.10 -0.52 21.92
CA GLY A 18 31.09 -0.18 20.91
C GLY A 18 32.17 -1.24 20.67
N ARG A 19 32.32 -1.64 19.40
CA ARG A 19 33.59 -2.11 18.84
C ARG A 19 33.75 -1.55 17.43
N ARG A 20 34.74 -0.67 17.24
CA ARG A 20 35.19 -0.21 15.92
C ARG A 20 35.86 -1.36 15.18
N ALA A 21 35.35 -1.71 14.00
CA ALA A 21 36.06 -2.55 13.03
C ALA A 21 36.55 -1.68 11.86
N ARG A 22 37.83 -1.83 11.53
CA ARG A 22 38.53 -1.14 10.43
C ARG A 22 38.00 -1.60 9.07
N ALA A 23 37.88 -0.65 8.14
CA ALA A 23 37.62 -0.91 6.72
C ALA A 23 38.86 -1.48 6.02
N ALA A 24 38.68 -2.50 5.19
CA ALA A 24 39.64 -2.98 4.21
C ALA A 24 39.07 -2.71 2.79
N ALA A 25 39.90 -2.17 1.90
CA ALA A 25 39.54 -1.77 0.55
C ALA A 25 39.34 -2.98 -0.40
N PRO A 26 38.49 -2.87 -1.45
CA PRO A 26 38.31 -3.96 -2.40
C PRO A 26 39.38 -3.93 -3.50
N ALA A 27 39.83 -5.14 -3.89
CA ALA A 27 40.72 -5.37 -5.01
C ALA A 27 39.99 -5.26 -6.35
N THR A 28 40.66 -4.68 -7.35
CA THR A 28 40.16 -4.47 -8.71
C THR A 28 40.38 -5.71 -9.57
N ALA A 29 39.33 -6.17 -10.26
CA ALA A 29 39.45 -7.12 -11.36
C ALA A 29 38.96 -6.47 -12.66
N ARG A 30 39.85 -6.36 -13.64
CA ARG A 30 39.56 -5.88 -15.00
C ARG A 30 38.95 -7.02 -15.82
N VAL A 31 37.84 -6.76 -16.50
CA VAL A 31 37.36 -7.57 -17.63
C VAL A 31 37.20 -6.67 -18.85
N ALA A 32 37.72 -7.16 -19.98
CA ALA A 32 37.92 -6.43 -21.23
C ALA A 32 36.62 -6.13 -21.98
N LEU A 33 36.55 -4.93 -22.56
CA LEU A 33 35.53 -4.51 -23.50
C LEU A 33 35.83 -5.06 -24.90
N SER A 34 34.82 -5.64 -25.54
CA SER A 34 34.78 -5.77 -27.00
C SER A 34 33.51 -5.12 -27.53
N SER A 35 33.70 -4.22 -28.48
CA SER A 35 32.70 -3.37 -29.12
C SER A 35 31.77 -4.16 -30.05
N ARG A 36 30.47 -3.84 -30.03
CA ARG A 36 29.63 -3.73 -31.24
C ARG A 36 28.29 -3.06 -30.91
N SER A 37 28.03 -1.98 -31.63
CA SER A 37 26.77 -1.23 -31.66
C SER A 37 25.59 -2.14 -31.99
N ARG A 38 24.53 -2.09 -31.17
CA ARG A 38 23.16 -2.51 -31.53
C ARG A 38 22.16 -1.64 -30.76
N TYR A 39 21.61 -0.64 -31.43
CA TYR A 39 20.31 -0.09 -31.07
C TYR A 39 19.29 -1.19 -31.46
N SER A 40 18.67 -1.84 -30.47
CA SER A 40 17.50 -2.70 -30.70
C SER A 40 16.34 -2.11 -29.90
N SER A 41 15.32 -1.68 -30.63
CA SER A 41 14.01 -1.27 -30.13
C SER A 41 13.50 -2.22 -29.04
N VAL A 42 13.18 -1.69 -27.87
CA VAL A 42 12.43 -2.41 -26.84
C VAL A 42 10.99 -2.51 -27.31
N ARG A 43 10.55 -3.71 -27.69
CA ARG A 43 9.12 -4.06 -27.74
C ARG A 43 8.72 -4.47 -26.34
N VAL A 44 7.78 -3.75 -25.74
CA VAL A 44 7.12 -4.18 -24.50
C VAL A 44 6.14 -5.28 -24.88
N SER A 45 6.39 -6.50 -24.40
CA SER A 45 5.45 -7.61 -24.51
C SER A 45 4.41 -7.44 -23.40
N LEU A 46 3.18 -7.12 -23.77
CA LEU A 46 2.01 -7.31 -22.92
C LEU A 46 1.81 -8.82 -22.72
N GLY A 47 1.63 -9.24 -21.47
CA GLY A 47 1.50 -10.65 -21.10
C GLY A 47 2.78 -11.25 -20.57
N SER A 48 3.25 -10.80 -19.42
CA SER A 48 3.96 -11.68 -18.51
C SER A 48 2.98 -12.11 -17.43
N GLU A 49 2.55 -13.37 -17.46
CA GLU A 49 2.17 -14.03 -16.22
C GLU A 49 3.35 -13.86 -15.27
N VAL A 50 3.19 -13.01 -14.26
CA VAL A 50 4.07 -13.07 -13.11
C VAL A 50 3.67 -14.37 -12.43
N ALA A 51 4.34 -15.45 -12.81
CA ALA A 51 4.41 -16.62 -11.97
C ALA A 51 4.90 -16.11 -10.62
N VAL A 52 3.99 -15.98 -9.66
CA VAL A 52 4.31 -15.81 -8.26
C VAL A 52 4.91 -17.15 -7.85
N GLY A 53 6.17 -17.39 -8.27
CA GLY A 53 6.96 -18.49 -7.75
C GLY A 53 6.91 -18.32 -6.24
N ALA A 54 6.45 -19.35 -5.53
CA ALA A 54 6.43 -19.35 -4.08
C ALA A 54 7.78 -18.80 -3.61
N ASP A 55 7.76 -17.63 -3.00
CA ASP A 55 8.97 -16.90 -2.66
C ASP A 55 9.64 -17.70 -1.54
N ALA A 56 10.51 -18.64 -1.94
CA ALA A 56 11.06 -19.68 -1.07
C ALA A 56 11.87 -19.09 0.10
N LEU A 57 12.16 -17.79 0.04
CA LEU A 57 12.79 -17.00 1.08
C LEU A 57 12.06 -17.08 2.43
N PHE A 58 10.74 -17.31 2.45
CA PHE A 58 9.94 -17.30 3.69
C PHE A 58 9.03 -18.52 3.86
N ALA A 59 9.22 -19.59 3.10
CA ALA A 59 8.35 -20.77 3.13
C ALA A 59 8.23 -21.43 4.52
N ASP A 60 9.30 -21.38 5.32
CA ASP A 60 9.33 -21.94 6.69
C ASP A 60 9.03 -20.89 7.78
N TYR A 61 8.82 -19.62 7.41
CA TYR A 61 8.55 -18.56 8.36
C TYR A 61 7.11 -18.66 8.88
N LYS A 62 6.95 -18.72 10.21
CA LYS A 62 5.64 -18.79 10.87
C LYS A 62 5.37 -17.49 11.60
N PRO A 63 4.58 -16.59 11.02
CA PRO A 63 4.29 -15.33 11.67
C PRO A 63 3.44 -15.55 12.93
N THR A 64 3.66 -14.73 13.95
CA THR A 64 2.96 -14.86 15.24
C THR A 64 2.00 -13.71 15.52
N THR A 65 2.29 -12.52 15.01
CA THR A 65 1.54 -11.29 15.18
C THR A 65 1.77 -10.41 13.96
N ALA A 66 0.67 -9.97 13.34
CA ALA A 66 0.71 -9.12 12.17
C ALA A 66 -0.07 -7.82 12.38
N PHE A 67 0.45 -6.72 11.84
CA PHE A 67 -0.32 -5.48 11.66
C PHE A 67 -0.80 -5.36 10.22
N LEU A 68 -2.10 -5.15 10.07
CA LEU A 68 -2.78 -5.03 8.79
C LEU A 68 -3.25 -3.57 8.65
N PHE A 69 -2.76 -2.88 7.63
CA PHE A 69 -3.09 -1.48 7.39
C PHE A 69 -4.17 -1.35 6.31
N PRO A 70 -5.24 -0.57 6.56
CA PRO A 70 -6.35 -0.44 5.64
C PRO A 70 -5.98 0.38 4.40
N GLY A 71 -6.71 0.12 3.31
CA GLY A 71 -6.66 0.90 2.08
C GLY A 71 -7.72 1.99 2.01
N GLN A 72 -7.82 2.63 0.85
CA GLN A 72 -8.87 3.60 0.52
C GLN A 72 -10.27 2.98 0.69
N GLY A 73 -11.23 3.77 1.16
CA GLY A 73 -12.57 3.34 1.57
C GLY A 73 -12.73 3.23 3.09
N ALA A 74 -11.62 3.19 3.85
CA ALA A 74 -11.64 3.16 5.31
C ALA A 74 -11.77 4.54 5.97
N GLN A 75 -11.67 5.63 5.20
CA GLN A 75 -11.77 6.97 5.74
C GLN A 75 -13.18 7.27 6.26
N THR A 76 -13.27 7.96 7.40
CA THR A 76 -14.53 8.41 7.99
C THR A 76 -14.31 9.73 8.72
N VAL A 77 -15.32 10.60 8.72
CA VAL A 77 -15.30 11.79 9.56
C VAL A 77 -15.24 11.35 11.03
N GLY A 78 -14.37 11.98 11.81
CA GLY A 78 -14.05 11.61 13.19
C GLY A 78 -12.80 10.75 13.32
N MET A 79 -12.22 10.25 12.21
CA MET A 79 -10.95 9.52 12.26
C MET A 79 -9.82 10.43 12.79
N GLY A 80 -8.84 9.84 13.48
CA GLY A 80 -7.71 10.59 14.04
C GLY A 80 -8.04 11.40 15.31
N ALA A 81 -9.29 11.42 15.80
CA ALA A 81 -9.64 12.18 17.00
C ALA A 81 -8.81 11.78 18.24
N GLU A 82 -8.55 10.49 18.44
CA GLU A 82 -7.71 9.99 19.55
C GLU A 82 -6.27 10.51 19.48
N ALA A 83 -5.76 10.89 18.30
CA ALA A 83 -4.40 11.41 18.15
C ALA A 83 -4.17 12.71 18.93
N GLN A 84 -5.24 13.49 19.18
CA GLN A 84 -5.18 14.76 19.91
C GLN A 84 -4.77 14.59 21.38
N SER A 85 -5.00 13.41 21.98
CA SER A 85 -4.62 13.14 23.37
C SER A 85 -3.19 12.61 23.51
N VAL A 86 -2.53 12.27 22.40
CA VAL A 86 -1.20 11.65 22.37
C VAL A 86 -0.22 12.56 21.60
N PRO A 87 0.75 13.22 22.28
CA PRO A 87 1.65 14.18 21.64
C PRO A 87 2.41 13.63 20.42
N ALA A 88 2.85 12.36 20.48
CA ALA A 88 3.54 11.71 19.36
C ALA A 88 2.62 11.53 18.13
N ALA A 89 1.35 11.20 18.34
CA ALA A 89 0.37 11.07 17.28
C ALA A 89 -0.03 12.44 16.70
N THR A 90 -0.25 13.45 17.55
CA THR A 90 -0.50 14.84 17.11
C THR A 90 0.67 15.37 16.27
N LYS A 91 1.91 15.04 16.63
CA LYS A 91 3.10 15.46 15.88
C LYS A 91 3.07 14.97 14.42
N LEU A 92 2.59 13.76 14.15
CA LEU A 92 2.49 13.23 12.79
C LEU A 92 1.52 14.05 11.93
N PHE A 93 0.39 14.48 12.50
CA PHE A 93 -0.53 15.38 11.80
C PHE A 93 0.09 16.76 11.55
N ASN A 94 0.83 17.32 12.52
CA ASN A 94 1.52 18.59 12.31
C ASN A 94 2.58 18.50 11.19
N GLN A 95 3.39 17.43 11.18
CA GLN A 95 4.35 17.16 10.10
C GLN A 95 3.63 16.96 8.76
N ALA A 96 2.47 16.32 8.76
CA ALA A 96 1.66 16.17 7.56
C ALA A 96 1.18 17.52 7.02
N ASN A 97 0.72 18.41 7.91
CA ASN A 97 0.26 19.74 7.52
C ASN A 97 1.36 20.55 6.81
N GLU A 98 2.62 20.42 7.23
CA GLU A 98 3.79 21.05 6.58
C GLU A 98 3.99 20.55 5.13
N ILE A 99 3.72 19.27 4.86
CA ILE A 99 3.90 18.63 3.55
C ILE A 99 2.68 18.86 2.64
N LEU A 100 1.49 18.83 3.22
CA LEU A 100 0.22 18.87 2.51
C LEU A 100 -0.25 20.31 2.25
N GLY A 101 0.08 21.24 3.15
CA GLY A 101 -0.30 22.65 3.05
C GLY A 101 -1.72 22.95 3.56
N TYR A 102 -2.35 22.03 4.28
CA TYR A 102 -3.66 22.20 4.90
C TYR A 102 -3.75 21.42 6.21
N ASP A 103 -4.76 21.73 7.03
CA ASP A 103 -5.00 20.99 8.28
C ASP A 103 -5.67 19.65 8.00
N LEU A 104 -4.87 18.59 7.98
CA LEU A 104 -5.35 17.23 7.75
C LEU A 104 -6.15 16.72 8.95
N LEU A 105 -5.78 17.09 10.17
CA LEU A 105 -6.47 16.60 11.36
C LEU A 105 -7.89 17.14 11.43
N ASP A 106 -8.06 18.45 11.21
CA ASP A 106 -9.39 19.08 11.14
C ASP A 106 -10.27 18.42 10.07
N LEU A 107 -9.71 18.18 8.88
CA LEU A 107 -10.42 17.53 7.79
C LEU A 107 -10.84 16.09 8.13
N CYS A 108 -9.96 15.34 8.81
CA CYS A 108 -10.26 13.99 9.30
C CYS A 108 -11.34 14.00 10.40
N THR A 109 -11.31 14.94 11.33
CA THR A 109 -12.21 14.95 12.49
C THR A 109 -13.56 15.60 12.20
N ASN A 110 -13.57 16.67 11.41
CA ASN A 110 -14.74 17.54 11.21
C ASN A 110 -15.28 17.50 9.76
N GLY A 111 -14.51 16.97 8.81
CA GLY A 111 -14.93 16.86 7.41
C GLY A 111 -14.79 18.18 6.63
N PRO A 112 -15.61 18.40 5.58
CA PRO A 112 -16.79 17.63 5.19
C PRO A 112 -16.44 16.25 4.61
N LYS A 113 -17.38 15.30 4.70
CA LYS A 113 -17.18 13.90 4.26
C LYS A 113 -16.80 13.84 2.78
N GLU A 114 -17.45 14.64 1.95
CA GLU A 114 -17.27 14.64 0.50
C GLU A 114 -15.83 15.02 0.11
N LYS A 115 -15.24 15.96 0.85
CA LYS A 115 -13.83 16.34 0.66
C LYS A 115 -12.89 15.23 1.15
N LEU A 116 -13.19 14.63 2.30
CA LEU A 116 -12.42 13.52 2.84
C LEU A 116 -12.46 12.28 1.93
N ASP A 117 -13.57 12.05 1.23
CA ASP A 117 -13.75 10.93 0.30
C ASP A 117 -12.98 11.08 -1.02
N SER A 118 -12.56 12.30 -1.39
CA SER A 118 -11.76 12.50 -2.60
C SER A 118 -10.45 11.69 -2.52
N THR A 119 -10.02 11.11 -3.64
CA THR A 119 -8.86 10.20 -3.67
C THR A 119 -7.58 10.92 -3.24
N MET A 120 -7.41 12.17 -3.65
CA MET A 120 -6.26 12.99 -3.27
C MET A 120 -6.17 13.31 -1.78
N ILE A 121 -7.30 13.30 -1.04
CA ILE A 121 -7.33 13.57 0.40
C ILE A 121 -7.36 12.30 1.23
N SER A 122 -8.22 11.34 0.86
CA SER A 122 -8.41 10.09 1.60
C SER A 122 -7.11 9.31 1.73
N GLN A 123 -6.24 9.33 0.71
CA GLN A 123 -4.98 8.61 0.75
C GLN A 123 -4.01 9.14 1.82
N PRO A 124 -3.62 10.43 1.82
CA PRO A 124 -2.88 11.02 2.94
C PRO A 124 -3.56 10.83 4.30
N ALA A 125 -4.89 11.01 4.36
CA ALA A 125 -5.66 10.90 5.60
C ALA A 125 -5.51 9.51 6.24
N ILE A 126 -5.68 8.44 5.46
CA ILE A 126 -5.59 7.06 5.95
C ILE A 126 -4.15 6.73 6.35
N TYR A 127 -3.15 7.15 5.56
CA TYR A 127 -1.74 6.91 5.87
C TYR A 127 -1.33 7.54 7.21
N VAL A 128 -1.62 8.84 7.40
CA VAL A 128 -1.24 9.56 8.63
C VAL A 128 -2.02 9.03 9.82
N THR A 129 -3.33 8.80 9.68
CA THR A 129 -4.16 8.30 10.77
C THR A 129 -3.75 6.90 11.21
N SER A 130 -3.37 6.03 10.27
CA SER A 130 -2.90 4.68 10.59
C SER A 130 -1.60 4.68 11.40
N LEU A 131 -0.63 5.53 11.03
CA LEU A 131 0.61 5.67 11.80
C LEU A 131 0.39 6.40 13.13
N ALA A 132 -0.53 7.37 13.17
CA ALA A 132 -0.96 7.99 14.42
C ALA A 132 -1.62 6.99 15.37
N ALA A 133 -2.41 6.03 14.86
CA ALA A 133 -2.99 4.96 15.66
C ALA A 133 -1.92 4.04 16.27
N VAL A 134 -0.79 3.81 15.58
CA VAL A 134 0.37 3.10 16.14
C VAL A 134 0.96 3.88 17.33
N GLU A 135 1.08 5.20 17.23
CA GLU A 135 1.57 6.03 18.34
C GLU A 135 0.57 6.10 19.51
N VAL A 136 -0.73 6.11 19.22
CA VAL A 136 -1.77 5.98 20.25
C VAL A 136 -1.66 4.62 20.95
N LEU A 137 -1.48 3.52 20.20
CA LEU A 137 -1.25 2.20 20.78
C LEU A 137 0.01 2.20 21.64
N ARG A 138 1.12 2.77 21.15
CA ARG A 138 2.39 2.85 21.88
C ARG A 138 2.25 3.53 23.24
N ALA A 139 1.38 4.53 23.35
CA ALA A 139 1.14 5.28 24.58
C ALA A 139 0.29 4.52 25.62
N ARG A 140 -0.38 3.43 25.25
CA ARG A 140 -1.16 2.59 26.17
C ARG A 140 -0.25 1.63 26.94
N ASP A 141 -0.68 1.21 28.13
CA ASP A 141 0.05 0.23 28.95
C ASP A 141 0.27 -1.07 28.16
N GLY A 142 1.53 -1.52 28.07
CA GLY A 142 1.93 -2.71 27.30
C GLY A 142 1.91 -2.52 25.76
N GLY A 143 1.50 -1.36 25.25
CA GLY A 143 1.38 -1.13 23.81
C GLY A 143 2.72 -1.19 23.06
N GLN A 144 3.81 -0.76 23.70
CA GLN A 144 5.14 -0.90 23.14
C GLN A 144 5.56 -2.37 22.98
N ASP A 145 5.14 -3.25 23.89
CA ASP A 145 5.43 -4.69 23.79
C ASP A 145 4.62 -5.34 22.66
N VAL A 146 3.35 -4.94 22.49
CA VAL A 146 2.54 -5.34 21.33
C VAL A 146 3.19 -4.91 20.02
N ILE A 147 3.64 -3.66 19.93
CA ILE A 147 4.34 -3.17 18.72
C ILE A 147 5.62 -3.97 18.50
N ASN A 148 6.38 -4.30 19.53
CA ASN A 148 7.61 -5.08 19.41
C ASN A 148 7.37 -6.54 19.05
N SER A 149 6.19 -7.10 19.36
CA SER A 149 5.83 -8.47 18.99
C SER A 149 5.40 -8.59 17.53
N VAL A 150 5.12 -7.47 16.83
CA VAL A 150 4.74 -7.49 15.41
C VAL A 150 5.92 -7.94 14.55
N ASP A 151 5.75 -9.10 13.92
CA ASP A 151 6.76 -9.76 13.12
C ASP A 151 6.51 -9.64 11.60
N VAL A 152 5.25 -9.45 11.21
CA VAL A 152 4.83 -9.15 9.84
C VAL A 152 3.92 -7.93 9.79
N THR A 153 3.98 -7.17 8.71
CA THR A 153 2.96 -6.19 8.39
C THR A 153 2.52 -6.31 6.94
N CYS A 154 1.25 -6.03 6.68
CA CYS A 154 0.69 -6.02 5.34
C CYS A 154 -0.23 -4.82 5.20
N GLY A 155 -0.54 -4.43 3.98
CA GLY A 155 -1.60 -3.47 3.75
C GLY A 155 -2.28 -3.63 2.40
N LEU A 156 -3.51 -3.15 2.32
CA LEU A 156 -4.34 -3.27 1.11
C LEU A 156 -4.20 -2.00 0.26
N SER A 157 -3.69 -2.13 -0.97
CA SER A 157 -3.54 -1.00 -1.90
C SER A 157 -2.74 0.15 -1.28
N LEU A 158 -3.37 1.28 -0.94
CA LEU A 158 -2.74 2.36 -0.18
C LEU A 158 -2.09 1.87 1.12
N GLY A 159 -2.72 0.93 1.83
CA GLY A 159 -2.23 0.42 3.10
C GLY A 159 -0.83 -0.19 3.01
N GLU A 160 -0.40 -0.64 1.83
CA GLU A 160 0.95 -1.17 1.61
C GLU A 160 2.02 -0.10 1.88
N TYR A 161 1.77 1.16 1.51
CA TYR A 161 2.67 2.28 1.82
C TYR A 161 2.77 2.51 3.33
N THR A 162 1.65 2.41 4.03
CA THR A 162 1.60 2.49 5.50
C THR A 162 2.37 1.35 6.14
N ALA A 163 2.22 0.13 5.63
CA ALA A 163 2.93 -1.06 6.09
C ALA A 163 4.45 -0.93 5.89
N LEU A 164 4.89 -0.45 4.72
CA LEU A 164 6.29 -0.18 4.42
C LEU A 164 6.87 0.92 5.32
N ALA A 165 6.12 1.99 5.57
CA ALA A 165 6.52 3.05 6.51
C ALA A 165 6.69 2.49 7.93
N PHE A 166 5.72 1.72 8.41
CA PHE A 166 5.76 1.08 9.73
C PHE A 166 6.94 0.10 9.86
N ALA A 167 7.25 -0.64 8.78
CA ALA A 167 8.41 -1.53 8.73
C ALA A 167 9.76 -0.79 8.65
N GLY A 168 9.75 0.53 8.41
CA GLY A 168 10.94 1.37 8.30
C GLY A 168 11.63 1.32 6.94
N ALA A 169 10.92 0.93 5.88
CA ALA A 169 11.47 0.92 4.51
C ALA A 169 11.79 2.33 4.00
N PHE A 170 11.03 3.33 4.46
CA PHE A 170 11.25 4.75 4.20
C PHE A 170 10.78 5.60 5.40
N SER A 171 11.15 6.88 5.41
CA SER A 171 10.72 7.84 6.42
C SER A 171 9.22 8.14 6.33
N PHE A 172 8.62 8.62 7.42
CA PHE A 172 7.23 9.07 7.41
C PHE A 172 6.98 10.11 6.32
N GLU A 173 7.87 11.08 6.21
CA GLU A 173 7.80 12.22 5.30
C GLU A 173 7.91 11.79 3.83
N ASP A 174 8.82 10.88 3.51
CA ASP A 174 8.95 10.35 2.14
C ASP A 174 7.73 9.51 1.77
N GLY A 175 7.24 8.67 2.69
CA GLY A 175 6.01 7.93 2.50
C GLY A 175 4.80 8.83 2.26
N LEU A 176 4.66 9.91 3.04
CA LEU A 176 3.56 10.86 2.86
C LEU A 176 3.64 11.60 1.52
N LYS A 177 4.84 12.00 1.08
CA LYS A 177 5.02 12.61 -0.25
C LYS A 177 4.65 11.65 -1.38
N LEU A 178 5.04 10.38 -1.27
CA LEU A 178 4.67 9.35 -2.24
C LEU A 178 3.16 9.11 -2.27
N VAL A 179 2.53 9.00 -1.10
CA VAL A 179 1.08 8.82 -0.97
C VAL A 179 0.31 10.02 -1.51
N LYS A 180 0.76 11.24 -1.25
CA LYS A 180 0.20 12.47 -1.83
C LYS A 180 0.23 12.42 -3.36
N LEU A 181 1.41 12.19 -3.94
CA LEU A 181 1.59 12.12 -5.39
C LEU A 181 0.73 11.02 -6.02
N ARG A 182 0.63 9.86 -5.35
CA ARG A 182 -0.24 8.76 -5.79
C ARG A 182 -1.70 9.16 -5.78
N GLY A 183 -2.17 9.81 -4.72
CA GLY A 183 -3.55 10.29 -4.60
C GLY A 183 -3.90 11.31 -5.67
N GLU A 184 -3.01 12.27 -5.92
CA GLU A 184 -3.15 13.28 -6.99
C GLU A 184 -3.20 12.62 -8.37
N ALA A 185 -2.23 11.76 -8.70
CA ALA A 185 -2.19 11.09 -10.00
C ALA A 185 -3.41 10.16 -10.24
N MET A 186 -3.91 9.50 -9.20
CA MET A 186 -5.12 8.68 -9.31
C MET A 186 -6.38 9.53 -9.47
N GLN A 187 -6.44 10.70 -8.82
CA GLN A 187 -7.54 11.63 -9.02
C GLN A 187 -7.54 12.17 -10.46
N ASP A 188 -6.39 12.62 -10.96
CA ASP A 188 -6.24 13.10 -12.33
C ASP A 188 -6.66 12.03 -13.37
N ALA A 189 -6.29 10.77 -13.14
CA ALA A 189 -6.70 9.67 -14.00
C ALA A 189 -8.21 9.40 -13.95
N SER A 190 -8.83 9.49 -12.76
CA SER A 190 -10.28 9.33 -12.58
C SER A 190 -11.07 10.48 -13.20
N ASP A 191 -10.54 11.70 -13.18
CA ASP A 191 -11.19 12.87 -13.76
C ASP A 191 -11.05 12.88 -15.30
N ALA A 192 -9.99 12.26 -15.82
CA ALA A 192 -9.73 12.14 -17.25
C ALA A 192 -10.57 11.06 -17.94
N ALA A 193 -10.97 10.01 -17.22
CA ALA A 193 -11.75 8.90 -17.75
C ALA A 193 -12.80 8.42 -16.74
N ASN A 194 -14.07 8.51 -17.15
CA ASN A 194 -15.18 8.00 -16.37
C ASN A 194 -15.00 6.49 -16.15
N SER A 195 -15.03 6.09 -14.89
CA SER A 195 -14.90 4.70 -14.54
C SER A 195 -15.62 4.35 -13.26
N ALA A 196 -15.93 3.07 -13.09
CA ALA A 196 -16.59 2.55 -11.90
C ALA A 196 -15.90 1.29 -11.39
N MET A 197 -16.10 1.04 -10.10
CA MET A 197 -15.67 -0.16 -9.43
C MET A 197 -16.86 -0.92 -8.87
N VAL A 198 -17.04 -2.19 -9.22
CA VAL A 198 -18.13 -3.04 -8.69
C VAL A 198 -17.59 -4.27 -7.98
N SER A 199 -18.24 -4.64 -6.89
CA SER A 199 -17.95 -5.85 -6.11
C SER A 199 -18.82 -7.02 -6.58
N VAL A 200 -18.19 -8.11 -7.03
CA VAL A 200 -18.89 -9.39 -7.30
C VAL A 200 -18.95 -10.22 -6.03
N ILE A 201 -20.02 -10.97 -5.80
CA ILE A 201 -20.24 -11.81 -4.60
C ILE A 201 -20.90 -13.10 -5.09
N GLY A 202 -20.54 -14.25 -4.52
CA GLY A 202 -21.12 -15.56 -4.88
C GLY A 202 -20.50 -16.31 -6.07
N LEU A 203 -19.47 -15.76 -6.73
CA LEU A 203 -18.78 -16.41 -7.85
C LEU A 203 -17.31 -16.66 -7.53
N ASP A 204 -16.75 -17.76 -8.04
CA ASP A 204 -15.31 -18.02 -8.01
C ASP A 204 -14.55 -17.19 -9.07
N SER A 205 -13.23 -17.14 -8.95
CA SER A 205 -12.39 -16.21 -9.71
C SER A 205 -12.27 -16.61 -11.16
N GLU A 206 -12.34 -17.91 -11.43
CA GLU A 206 -12.31 -18.46 -12.79
C GLU A 206 -13.59 -18.04 -13.51
N LYS A 207 -14.75 -18.15 -12.86
CA LYS A 207 -16.03 -17.73 -13.42
C LYS A 207 -16.10 -16.23 -13.64
N VAL A 208 -15.58 -15.42 -12.70
CA VAL A 208 -15.52 -13.96 -12.90
C VAL A 208 -14.61 -13.60 -14.06
N GLN A 209 -13.49 -14.31 -14.24
CA GLN A 209 -12.60 -14.09 -15.38
C GLN A 209 -13.28 -14.43 -16.71
N GLU A 210 -13.96 -15.57 -16.81
CA GLU A 210 -14.73 -15.94 -18.01
C GLU A 210 -15.77 -14.86 -18.37
N LEU A 211 -16.45 -14.28 -17.37
CA LEU A 211 -17.41 -13.21 -17.59
C LEU A 211 -16.74 -11.90 -18.06
N CYS A 212 -15.55 -11.58 -17.53
CA CYS A 212 -14.77 -10.44 -18.02
C CYS A 212 -14.37 -10.64 -19.47
N ASP A 213 -13.85 -11.83 -19.81
CA ASP A 213 -13.40 -12.16 -21.16
C ASP A 213 -14.55 -12.08 -22.17
N ALA A 214 -15.70 -12.68 -21.84
CA ALA A 214 -16.90 -12.62 -22.67
C ALA A 214 -17.43 -11.20 -22.86
N ALA A 215 -17.38 -10.34 -21.82
CA ALA A 215 -17.77 -8.93 -21.94
C ALA A 215 -16.77 -8.14 -22.81
N ASN A 216 -15.48 -8.45 -22.70
CA ASN A 216 -14.41 -7.77 -23.42
C ASN A 216 -14.34 -8.08 -24.92
N ASP A 217 -14.99 -9.16 -25.37
CA ASP A 217 -15.11 -9.51 -26.79
C ASP A 217 -16.12 -8.60 -27.54
N GLU A 218 -17.01 -7.94 -26.80
CA GLU A 218 -18.11 -7.11 -27.34
C GLU A 218 -17.83 -5.60 -27.27
N VAL A 219 -16.68 -5.19 -26.74
CA VAL A 219 -16.32 -3.78 -26.50
C VAL A 219 -14.92 -3.43 -27.00
N ASP A 220 -14.67 -2.15 -27.24
CA ASP A 220 -13.34 -1.66 -27.61
C ASP A 220 -12.35 -1.71 -26.43
N GLU A 221 -11.06 -1.61 -26.71
CA GLU A 221 -10.00 -1.73 -25.70
C GLU A 221 -10.15 -0.74 -24.53
N ASN A 222 -10.68 0.46 -24.79
CA ASN A 222 -10.87 1.50 -23.79
C ASN A 222 -12.00 1.17 -22.80
N ASP A 223 -12.93 0.29 -23.18
CA ASP A 223 -14.14 -0.01 -22.42
C ASP A 223 -14.08 -1.37 -21.72
N ARG A 224 -12.90 -1.99 -21.75
CA ARG A 224 -12.67 -3.30 -21.16
C ARG A 224 -12.82 -3.30 -19.66
N VAL A 225 -13.33 -4.42 -19.17
CA VAL A 225 -13.51 -4.72 -17.76
C VAL A 225 -12.43 -5.68 -17.29
N GLN A 226 -11.95 -5.51 -16.06
CA GLN A 226 -10.89 -6.34 -15.50
C GLN A 226 -11.02 -6.52 -13.99
N ILE A 227 -10.60 -7.69 -13.51
CA ILE A 227 -10.45 -8.00 -12.09
C ILE A 227 -9.30 -7.17 -11.49
N ALA A 228 -9.61 -6.22 -10.62
CA ALA A 228 -8.61 -5.38 -9.96
C ALA A 228 -8.04 -6.06 -8.70
N ASN A 229 -8.93 -6.64 -7.87
CA ASN A 229 -8.61 -7.13 -6.52
C ASN A 229 -9.23 -8.52 -6.29
N PHE A 230 -8.51 -9.40 -5.59
CA PHE A 230 -9.04 -10.63 -5.02
C PHE A 230 -9.06 -10.47 -3.49
N LEU A 231 -10.24 -10.34 -2.86
CA LEU A 231 -10.30 -10.01 -1.44
C LEU A 231 -10.42 -11.22 -0.49
N CYS A 232 -11.21 -12.24 -0.83
CA CYS A 232 -11.43 -13.40 0.04
C CYS A 232 -11.61 -14.69 -0.79
N PRO A 233 -11.00 -15.81 -0.40
CA PRO A 233 -11.32 -17.11 -0.98
C PRO A 233 -12.70 -17.61 -0.51
N VAL A 234 -13.37 -18.36 -1.40
CA VAL A 234 -14.73 -18.92 -1.24
C VAL A 234 -14.90 -19.82 0.00
N SER A 235 -13.80 -20.26 0.62
CA SER A 235 -13.81 -21.22 1.73
C SER A 235 -14.24 -20.64 3.09
N VAL A 236 -14.25 -19.31 3.26
CA VAL A 236 -14.60 -18.65 4.54
C VAL A 236 -15.88 -17.82 4.46
N LEU A 237 -16.18 -17.29 3.27
CA LEU A 237 -17.41 -16.64 2.86
C LEU A 237 -17.57 -17.05 1.40
N SER A 238 -18.78 -17.37 0.95
CA SER A 238 -19.07 -17.91 -0.40
C SER A 238 -18.77 -16.95 -1.56
N ASP A 239 -17.93 -15.93 -1.36
CA ASP A 239 -17.96 -14.69 -2.10
C ASP A 239 -16.55 -14.20 -2.40
N ILE A 240 -16.14 -14.24 -3.67
CA ILE A 240 -14.98 -13.47 -4.12
C ILE A 240 -15.45 -12.07 -4.42
N VAL A 241 -15.10 -11.11 -3.56
CA VAL A 241 -15.16 -9.70 -3.91
C VAL A 241 -14.06 -9.39 -4.91
N VAL A 242 -14.45 -9.44 -6.18
CA VAL A 242 -13.70 -8.84 -7.28
C VAL A 242 -14.16 -7.41 -7.46
N ASN A 243 -13.21 -6.49 -7.47
CA ASN A 243 -13.44 -5.13 -7.95
C ASN A 243 -13.24 -5.10 -9.47
N LEU A 244 -14.30 -4.89 -10.25
CA LEU A 244 -14.15 -4.65 -11.70
C LEU A 244 -14.00 -3.17 -11.99
N MET A 245 -12.99 -2.78 -12.77
CA MET A 245 -12.96 -1.45 -13.39
C MET A 245 -13.82 -1.47 -14.64
N LEU A 246 -14.82 -0.59 -14.73
CA LEU A 246 -15.65 -0.36 -15.92
C LEU A 246 -15.32 1.00 -16.49
N ALA A 247 -15.16 1.17 -17.80
CA ALA A 247 -15.28 2.49 -18.39
C ALA A 247 -16.77 2.86 -18.52
N LEU A 248 -17.11 4.13 -18.32
CA LEU A 248 -18.49 4.61 -18.51
C LEU A 248 -18.50 5.69 -19.59
N ASP A 249 -19.38 5.54 -20.58
CA ASP A 249 -19.66 6.57 -21.61
C ASP A 249 -20.41 7.78 -21.05
#